data_AF-A0ABC8SS95-F1
#
_entry.id   AF-A0ABC8SS95-F1
#
_cell.length_a   1.000
_cell.length_b   1.000
_cell.length_c   1.000
_cell.angle_alpha   90.00
_cell.angle_beta   90.00
_cell.angle_gamma   90.00
#
_symmetry.space_group_name_H-M   'P 1'
#
loop_
_entity.id
_entity.type
_entity.pdbx_description
1 polymer ?
#
loop_
_entity_poly.entity_id
_entity_poly.type
_entity_poly.pdbx_seq_one_letter_code
_entity_poly.pdbx_strand_id
1 'polypeptide(L)'
;MGSLGALLAFTSRDDVDFFSHLEMHLRQEHPPLCGRDHMAYRSAYFPVKDVIDGDLCEQFPTLPLDLQRKIADELDRTPAEILKKLEEVRNKII
;
A
#
# COMPACT_ATOMS: atom_id res chain seq x y z
N MET A 1 -16.94 -14.44 2.67
CA MET A 1 -17.03 -13.77 3.99
C MET A 1 -16.53 -14.74 5.04
N GLY A 2 -15.67 -14.28 5.95
CA GLY A 2 -14.78 -15.13 6.77
C GLY A 2 -13.36 -14.58 6.88
N SER A 3 -13.13 -13.34 6.42
CA SER A 3 -11.86 -12.64 6.54
C SER A 3 -11.58 -12.24 7.99
N LEU A 4 -10.37 -12.51 8.45
CA LEU A 4 -9.79 -11.89 9.64
C LEU A 4 -8.83 -10.80 9.16
N GLY A 5 -8.98 -9.59 9.67
CA GLY A 5 -8.14 -8.45 9.33
C GLY A 5 -7.75 -7.68 10.58
N ALA A 6 -6.77 -6.81 10.45
CA ALA A 6 -6.27 -5.96 11.53
C ALA A 6 -6.16 -4.51 11.07
N LEU A 7 -6.31 -3.58 12.02
CA LEU A 7 -5.92 -2.19 11.85
C LEU A 7 -4.67 -1.94 12.69
N LEU A 8 -3.58 -1.56 12.03
CA LEU A 8 -2.34 -1.20 12.70
C LEU A 8 -2.21 0.32 12.75
N ALA A 9 -2.06 0.87 13.94
CA ALA A 9 -1.74 2.28 14.11
C ALA A 9 -0.26 2.53 13.79
N PHE A 10 0.01 3.47 12.89
CA PHE A 10 1.38 3.94 12.66
C PHE A 10 1.88 4.78 13.84
N THR A 11 3.15 4.60 14.17
CA THR A 11 3.82 5.30 15.29
C THR A 11 4.57 6.55 14.85
N SER A 12 4.78 6.75 13.55
CA SER A 12 5.47 7.91 13.00
C SER A 12 4.68 8.52 11.85
N ARG A 13 4.80 9.84 11.68
CA ARG A 13 4.20 10.53 10.54
C ARG A 13 4.87 10.13 9.23
N ASP A 14 6.18 9.90 9.26
CA ASP A 14 6.95 9.44 8.11
C ASP A 14 6.46 8.09 7.58
N ASP A 15 6.00 7.18 8.44
CA ASP A 15 5.37 5.93 8.00
C ASP A 15 4.03 6.19 7.32
N VAL A 16 3.19 7.06 7.89
CA VAL A 16 1.91 7.45 7.28
C VAL A 16 2.14 8.01 5.89
N ASP A 17 3.06 8.97 5.76
CA ASP A 17 3.35 9.62 4.48
C ASP A 17 3.96 8.60 3.49
N PHE A 18 4.91 7.75 3.92
CA PHE A 18 5.46 6.69 3.07
C PHE A 18 4.39 5.74 2.52
N PHE A 19 3.56 5.17 3.39
CA PHE A 19 2.53 4.21 2.98
C PHE A 19 1.43 4.87 2.16
N SER A 20 1.10 6.13 2.41
CA SER A 20 0.10 6.88 1.63
C SER A 20 0.58 7.10 0.19
N HIS A 21 1.86 7.44 0.00
CA HIS A 21 2.44 7.60 -1.33
C HIS A 21 2.59 6.24 -2.04
N LEU A 22 3.02 5.20 -1.33
CA LEU A 22 3.09 3.85 -1.90
C LEU A 22 1.72 3.36 -2.41
N GLU A 23 0.66 3.54 -1.61
CA GLU A 23 -0.71 3.24 -2.03
C GLU A 23 -1.11 4.05 -3.27
N MET A 24 -0.80 5.35 -3.30
CA MET A 24 -1.08 6.20 -4.44
C MET A 24 -0.42 5.69 -5.74
N HIS A 25 0.85 5.28 -5.70
CA HIS A 25 1.52 4.70 -6.86
C HIS A 25 0.87 3.38 -7.29
N LEU A 26 0.57 2.48 -6.35
CA LEU A 26 -0.03 1.18 -6.66
C LEU A 26 -1.44 1.29 -7.22
N ARG A 27 -2.21 2.30 -6.82
CA ARG A 27 -3.52 2.56 -7.43
C ARG A 27 -3.42 2.87 -8.92
N GLN A 28 -2.34 3.51 -9.36
CA GLN A 28 -2.12 3.88 -10.76
C GLN A 28 -1.50 2.73 -11.54
N GLU A 29 -0.49 2.10 -10.96
CA GLU A 29 0.38 1.13 -11.63
C GLU A 29 -0.13 -0.32 -11.50
N HIS A 30 -1.02 -0.59 -10.53
CA HIS A 30 -1.66 -1.88 -10.31
C HIS A 30 -3.17 -1.70 -9.99
N PRO A 31 -3.97 -1.19 -10.94
CA PRO A 31 -5.38 -0.91 -10.71
C PRO A 31 -6.18 -2.20 -10.46
N PRO A 32 -7.34 -2.11 -9.76
CA PRO A 32 -8.19 -3.27 -9.53
C PRO A 32 -8.58 -4.00 -10.82
N LEU A 33 -8.40 -5.32 -10.84
CA LEU A 33 -8.54 -6.19 -12.02
C LEU A 33 -9.86 -6.01 -12.80
N CYS A 34 -10.96 -5.78 -12.09
CA CYS A 34 -12.29 -5.66 -12.71
C CYS A 34 -12.67 -4.22 -13.08
N GLY A 35 -11.69 -3.33 -13.25
CA GLY A 35 -11.91 -1.95 -13.70
C GLY A 35 -12.58 -1.04 -12.67
N ARG A 36 -12.65 -1.45 -11.39
CA ARG A 36 -13.12 -0.58 -10.32
C ARG A 36 -12.05 0.45 -9.98
N ASP A 37 -12.46 1.68 -9.68
CA ASP A 37 -11.59 2.62 -9.00
C ASP A 37 -11.39 2.18 -7.54
N HIS A 38 -10.14 2.12 -7.10
CA HIS A 38 -9.78 1.65 -5.77
C HIS A 38 -10.37 2.54 -4.67
N MET A 39 -10.34 3.87 -4.85
CA MET A 39 -10.88 4.77 -3.82
C MET A 39 -12.38 4.73 -3.75
N ALA A 40 -13.06 4.62 -4.90
CA ALA A 40 -14.50 4.42 -4.95
C ALA A 40 -14.89 3.10 -4.25
N TYR A 41 -14.09 2.04 -4.42
CA TYR A 41 -14.32 0.77 -3.74
C TYR A 41 -14.14 0.88 -2.21
N ARG A 42 -13.04 1.48 -1.75
CA ARG A 42 -12.79 1.67 -0.31
C ARG A 42 -13.72 2.74 0.31
N SER A 43 -14.26 3.65 -0.50
CA SER A 43 -15.20 4.70 -0.11
C SER A 43 -16.65 4.39 -0.49
N ALA A 44 -17.05 3.12 -0.51
CA ALA A 44 -18.35 2.69 -1.05
C ALA A 44 -19.57 3.44 -0.46
N TYR A 45 -19.48 3.88 0.80
CA TYR A 45 -20.54 4.63 1.49
C TYR A 45 -20.07 5.98 2.05
N PHE A 46 -18.86 6.02 2.59
CA PHE A 46 -18.23 7.23 3.13
C PHE A 46 -16.84 7.38 2.56
N PRO A 47 -16.34 8.61 2.33
CA PRO A 47 -14.96 8.84 1.94
C PRO A 47 -13.99 8.20 2.95
N VAL A 48 -13.01 7.45 2.45
CA VAL A 48 -11.90 6.96 3.28
C VAL A 48 -11.24 8.14 3.99
N LYS A 49 -10.93 7.94 5.27
CA LYS A 49 -10.25 8.93 6.10
C LYS A 49 -9.28 8.21 7.03
N ASP A 50 -8.02 8.63 7.00
CA ASP A 50 -6.94 8.17 7.89
C ASP A 50 -6.73 6.63 7.90
N VAL A 51 -6.98 5.96 6.76
CA VAL A 51 -6.74 4.53 6.56
C VAL A 51 -6.05 4.32 5.22
N ILE A 52 -5.03 3.45 5.22
CA ILE A 52 -4.25 3.05 4.04
C ILE A 52 -4.51 1.56 3.80
N ASP A 53 -4.72 1.17 2.55
CA ASP A 53 -4.94 -0.22 2.16
C ASP A 53 -3.63 -1.02 2.13
N GLY A 54 -3.35 -1.71 3.23
CA GLY A 54 -2.19 -2.61 3.34
C GLY A 54 -2.21 -3.75 2.32
N ASP A 55 -3.39 -4.30 1.99
CA ASP A 55 -3.51 -5.39 1.01
C ASP A 55 -3.12 -4.94 -0.40
N LEU A 56 -3.38 -3.67 -0.73
CA LEU A 56 -2.88 -3.07 -1.97
C LEU A 56 -1.37 -2.88 -1.89
N CYS A 57 -0.86 -2.29 -0.80
CA CYS A 57 0.58 -2.06 -0.61
C CYS A 57 1.42 -3.34 -0.72
N GLU A 58 0.92 -4.45 -0.20
CA GLU A 58 1.57 -5.77 -0.28
C GLU A 58 1.64 -6.36 -1.70
N GLN A 59 1.01 -5.73 -2.70
CA GLN A 59 1.13 -6.11 -4.11
C GLN A 59 2.36 -5.49 -4.78
N PHE A 60 3.10 -4.59 -4.12
CA PHE A 60 4.36 -4.05 -4.66
C PHE A 60 5.33 -5.13 -5.23
N PRO A 61 5.56 -6.29 -4.58
CA PRO A 61 6.46 -7.31 -5.11
C PRO A 61 5.97 -7.98 -6.41
N THR A 62 4.68 -7.88 -6.75
CA THR A 62 4.12 -8.49 -7.98
C THR A 62 4.30 -7.61 -9.21
N LEU A 63 4.72 -6.34 -9.02
CA LEU A 63 5.01 -5.43 -10.12
C LEU A 63 6.25 -5.89 -10.92
N PRO A 64 6.35 -5.55 -12.21
CA PRO A 64 7.60 -5.65 -12.96
C PRO A 64 8.73 -4.88 -12.25
N LEU A 65 9.96 -5.40 -12.30
CA LEU A 65 11.10 -4.82 -11.57
C LEU A 65 11.38 -3.36 -11.96
N ASP A 66 11.20 -2.99 -13.22
CA ASP A 66 11.40 -1.61 -13.68
C ASP A 66 10.39 -0.65 -13.03
N LEU A 67 9.18 -1.13 -12.77
CA LEU A 67 8.15 -0.35 -12.11
C LEU A 67 8.37 -0.26 -10.60
N GLN A 68 8.82 -1.35 -9.97
CA GLN A 68 9.28 -1.32 -8.59
C GLN A 68 10.41 -0.28 -8.41
N ARG A 69 11.37 -0.23 -9.33
CA ARG A 69 12.47 0.76 -9.32
C ARG A 69 11.95 2.18 -9.47
N LYS A 70 11.09 2.43 -10.47
CA LYS A 70 10.47 3.76 -10.68
C LYS A 70 9.78 4.27 -9.41
N ILE A 71 8.92 3.44 -8.80
CA ILE A 71 8.20 3.80 -7.58
C ILE A 71 9.18 4.01 -6.42
N ALA A 72 10.19 3.15 -6.30
CA ALA A 72 11.19 3.29 -5.25
C ALA A 72 11.99 4.59 -5.37
N ASP A 73 12.41 4.96 -6.58
CA ASP A 73 13.10 6.22 -6.86
C ASP A 73 12.21 7.43 -6.51
N GLU A 74 10.92 7.39 -6.86
CA GLU A 74 9.95 8.45 -6.51
C GLU A 74 9.70 8.56 -4.99
N LEU A 75 9.98 7.51 -4.22
CA LEU A 75 9.89 7.47 -2.76
C LEU A 75 11.25 7.71 -2.06
N ASP A 76 12.31 8.03 -2.81
CA ASP A 76 13.69 8.15 -2.32
C ASP A 76 14.18 6.88 -1.58
N ARG A 77 13.86 5.71 -2.14
CA ARG A 77 14.17 4.38 -1.59
C ARG A 77 14.67 3.42 -2.66
N THR A 78 15.10 2.25 -2.21
CA THR A 78 15.31 1.08 -3.07
C THR A 78 14.13 0.11 -2.96
N PRO A 79 13.87 -0.74 -3.98
CA PRO A 79 12.84 -1.77 -3.87
C PRO A 79 13.03 -2.68 -2.66
N ALA A 80 14.28 -3.01 -2.32
CA ALA A 80 14.60 -3.84 -1.16
C ALA A 80 14.20 -3.18 0.18
N GLU A 81 14.36 -1.86 0.33
CA GLU A 81 13.93 -1.13 1.52
C GLU A 81 12.41 -1.09 1.65
N ILE A 82 11.69 -0.93 0.53
CA ILE A 82 10.22 -0.99 0.52
C ILE A 82 9.75 -2.37 0.95
N LEU A 83 10.30 -3.44 0.36
CA LEU A 83 9.97 -4.82 0.72
C LEU A 83 10.24 -5.11 2.19
N LYS A 84 11.39 -4.67 2.70
CA LYS A 84 11.74 -4.81 4.12
C LYS A 84 10.74 -4.08 5.01
N LYS A 85 10.34 -2.86 4.66
CA LYS A 85 9.38 -2.06 5.44
C LYS A 85 7.98 -2.66 5.44
N LEU A 86 7.54 -3.22 4.31
CA LEU A 86 6.28 -3.99 4.23
C LEU A 86 6.31 -5.20 5.17
N GLU A 87 7.40 -5.97 5.14
CA GLU A 87 7.57 -7.13 6.01
C GLU A 87 7.62 -6.76 7.51
N GLU A 88 8.34 -5.69 7.86
CA GLU A 88 8.40 -5.19 9.25
C GLU A 88 7.02 -4.78 9.78
N VAL A 89 6.17 -4.16 8.95
CA VAL A 89 4.80 -3.80 9.31
C VAL A 89 3.93 -5.04 9.49
N ARG A 90 4.01 -6.00 8.56
CA ARG A 90 3.27 -7.26 8.64
C ARG A 90 3.64 -8.05 9.91
N ASN A 91 4.92 -8.11 10.25
CA ASN A 91 5.41 -8.82 11.44
C ASN A 91 5.00 -8.17 12.78
N LYS A 92 4.44 -6.94 12.77
CA LYS A 92 3.82 -6.34 13.97
C LYS A 92 2.38 -6.82 14.20
N ILE A 93 1.78 -7.46 13.20
CA ILE A 93 0.39 -7.93 13.23
C ILE A 93 0.31 -9.44 13.50
N ILE A 94 1.26 -10.20 12.94
CA ILE A 94 1.34 -11.67 13.01
C ILE A 94 2.09 -12.14 14.26
#